data_AF-A0A0F9MPN6-F1
#
_entry.id   AF-A0A0F9MPN6-F1
#
_cell.length_a   1.000
_cell.length_b   1.000
_cell.length_c   1.000
_cell.angle_alpha   90.00
_cell.angle_beta   90.00
_cell.angle_gamma   90.00
#
_symmetry.space_group_name_H-M   'P 1'
#
loop_
_entity.id
_entity.type
_entity.pdbx_description
1 polymer ?
#
loop_
_entity_poly.entity_id
_entity_poly.type
_entity_poly.pdbx_seq_one_letter_code
_entity_poly.pdbx_strand_id
1 'polypeptide(L)'
;MAIKLRQPKLKDREPRKEEPVEEGVTPVVEPIGEDSFSLIARLYPSFPGLKREGLQAELERLSSFAITDPEGFLFDLNARANPEERETVLRALGVSEEELVSITGFTSQQRLSEAPDVFDLFQVESFEELAILANENPDAFLNDLSMLSVEDAKNTLRSLNQSEEDIEAFFEPQPQPITSAVTEEGEFVSRGFFANLWDGIRLGTHNVLYNAKQYFARVLPAEATAVRKAGDVKIVTGMSEKQARDLGFIYTEEEARQSNEVTKKWRDGFRAIAAENQEKHEEWLKKNPDLQPPEQYRQDVTQNWSLLKDAGYWGYTIGEAATYSLAVLVTTLGVTYATKNPFLGVSAGMAIATPAVSTQLFDDLVNAGAPEDEAARIAVPVGFFLAATEAADDLPFLSAISPIFTPFKKKIRSEVAKRTALTLVKKFGTKFGTIEAIEVLQEIGQDAVQNAFVSQFDENRKIFEDVDEIAIVNRCLTEEEDKNRKIMEAVITSEIAGSDRLASDESIKGVYAASQDWEGAIIVIPETVKLYGTGTREMPELLEWDIVAEICK
;
A
#
# COMPACT_ATOMS: atom_id res chain seq x y z
N MET A 1 38.66 -29.76 -43.15
CA MET A 1 37.98 -28.44 -43.08
C MET A 1 38.45 -27.78 -41.80
N ALA A 2 39.42 -26.86 -41.90
CA ALA A 2 40.04 -26.20 -40.75
C ALA A 2 40.24 -24.73 -41.12
N ILE A 3 39.62 -23.84 -40.35
CA ILE A 3 39.56 -22.40 -40.61
C ILE A 3 40.79 -21.73 -40.00
N LYS A 4 41.57 -21.07 -40.87
CA LYS A 4 42.75 -20.26 -40.55
C LYS A 4 42.27 -18.87 -40.13
N LEU A 5 42.40 -18.52 -38.86
CA LEU A 5 42.10 -17.17 -38.36
C LEU A 5 43.26 -16.21 -38.67
N ARG A 6 42.94 -15.07 -39.28
CA ARG A 6 43.85 -13.94 -39.53
C ARG A 6 44.14 -13.21 -38.22
N GLN A 7 45.42 -12.96 -37.92
CA GLN A 7 45.80 -12.02 -36.88
C GLN A 7 45.68 -10.57 -37.37
N PRO A 8 45.20 -9.64 -36.53
CA PRO A 8 45.17 -8.22 -36.87
C PRO A 8 46.56 -7.60 -36.73
N LYS A 9 46.88 -6.69 -37.66
CA LYS A 9 48.10 -5.89 -37.63
C LYS A 9 48.07 -4.92 -36.44
N LEU A 10 49.06 -5.02 -35.56
CA LEU A 10 49.36 -4.02 -34.53
C LEU A 10 49.74 -2.70 -35.23
N LYS A 11 49.02 -1.63 -34.90
CA LYS A 11 49.45 -0.25 -35.18
C LYS A 11 50.48 0.15 -34.13
N ASP A 12 51.58 0.73 -34.59
CA ASP A 12 52.63 1.30 -33.74
C ASP A 12 52.02 2.30 -32.74
N ARG A 13 52.11 1.95 -31.45
CA ARG A 13 51.83 2.88 -30.33
C ARG A 13 53.15 3.53 -29.94
N GLU A 14 53.15 4.86 -29.87
CA GLU A 14 54.25 5.64 -29.32
C GLU A 14 54.57 5.24 -27.87
N PRO A 15 55.84 5.38 -27.43
CA PRO A 15 56.26 4.96 -26.10
C PRO A 15 55.55 5.77 -25.01
N ARG A 16 54.86 5.04 -24.12
CA ARG A 16 54.21 5.59 -22.92
C ARG A 16 55.31 6.12 -22.00
N LYS A 17 55.19 7.39 -21.56
CA LYS A 17 56.04 7.94 -20.50
C LYS A 17 55.86 7.10 -19.24
N GLU A 18 56.98 6.67 -18.65
CA GLU A 18 57.01 6.02 -17.34
C GLU A 18 56.53 7.02 -16.29
N GLU A 19 55.43 6.68 -15.62
CA GLU A 19 54.99 7.38 -14.41
C GLU A 19 55.87 6.93 -13.24
N PRO A 20 56.20 7.85 -12.30
CA PRO A 20 57.04 7.53 -11.16
C PRO A 20 56.33 6.50 -10.26
N VAL A 21 57.09 5.48 -9.84
CA VAL A 21 56.66 4.51 -8.84
C VAL A 21 56.42 5.26 -7.53
N GLU A 22 55.17 5.32 -7.07
CA GLU A 22 54.85 5.83 -5.74
C GLU A 22 55.50 4.93 -4.68
N GLU A 23 56.31 5.54 -3.82
CA GLU A 23 56.83 4.88 -2.62
C GLU A 23 55.65 4.49 -1.73
N GLY A 24 55.54 3.18 -1.44
CA GLY A 24 54.44 2.62 -0.68
C GLY A 24 54.28 3.30 0.68
N VAL A 25 53.07 3.80 0.92
CA VAL A 25 52.64 4.35 2.21
C VAL A 25 52.68 3.22 3.23
N THR A 26 53.59 3.30 4.20
CA THR A 26 53.53 2.46 5.39
C THR A 26 52.26 2.83 6.18
N PRO A 27 51.36 1.87 6.46
CA PRO A 27 50.14 2.17 7.19
C PRO A 27 50.49 2.73 8.58
N VAL A 28 49.86 3.85 8.92
CA VAL A 28 49.99 4.47 10.24
C VAL A 28 49.20 3.62 11.24
N VAL A 29 49.91 2.86 12.07
CA VAL A 29 49.30 2.07 13.16
C VAL A 29 48.90 3.03 14.27
N GLU A 30 47.60 3.12 14.58
CA GLU A 30 47.10 3.92 15.70
C GLU A 30 47.60 3.36 17.05
N PRO A 31 47.85 4.23 18.05
CA PRO A 31 48.30 3.78 19.36
C PRO A 31 47.21 2.93 20.05
N ILE A 32 47.54 1.66 20.26
CA ILE A 32 46.64 0.66 20.85
C ILE A 32 46.33 1.02 22.32
N GLY A 33 45.04 1.01 22.68
CA GLY A 33 44.56 1.23 24.05
C GLY A 33 45.02 0.12 25.03
N GLU A 34 45.05 0.42 26.33
CA GLU A 34 45.47 -0.56 27.37
C GLU A 34 44.61 -1.84 27.37
N ASP A 35 43.37 -1.74 26.92
CA ASP A 35 42.42 -2.86 26.88
C ASP A 35 42.81 -3.93 25.86
N SER A 36 43.19 -3.55 24.64
CA SER A 36 43.58 -4.50 23.58
C SER A 36 44.88 -5.25 23.92
N PHE A 37 45.80 -4.61 24.66
CA PHE A 37 47.02 -5.27 25.14
C PHE A 37 46.70 -6.39 26.13
N SER A 38 45.87 -6.10 27.13
CA SER A 38 45.46 -7.08 28.14
C SER A 38 44.72 -8.25 27.51
N LEU A 39 43.94 -7.97 26.46
CA LEU A 39 43.21 -8.95 25.70
C LEU A 39 44.13 -9.89 24.91
N ILE A 40 45.05 -9.35 24.10
CA ILE A 40 45.99 -10.16 23.31
C ILE A 40 46.86 -11.04 24.23
N ALA A 41 47.36 -10.48 25.33
CA ALA A 41 48.16 -11.23 26.29
C ALA A 41 47.37 -12.38 26.96
N ARG A 42 46.06 -12.20 27.17
CA ARG A 42 45.17 -13.24 27.72
C ARG A 42 44.87 -14.34 26.70
N LEU A 43 44.59 -13.97 25.44
CA LEU A 43 44.25 -14.91 24.37
C LEU A 43 45.46 -15.78 23.98
N TYR A 44 46.67 -15.21 24.09
CA TYR A 44 47.92 -15.87 23.73
C TYR A 44 48.91 -15.97 24.91
N PRO A 45 48.62 -16.80 25.93
CA PRO A 45 49.41 -16.89 27.15
C PRO A 45 50.80 -17.52 26.97
N SER A 46 51.05 -18.14 25.81
CA SER A 46 52.39 -18.62 25.38
C SER A 46 53.39 -17.48 25.16
N PHE A 47 53.00 -16.23 25.39
CA PHE A 47 53.84 -15.06 25.48
C PHE A 47 54.12 -14.63 26.94
N PRO A 48 54.84 -15.44 27.76
CA PRO A 48 55.03 -15.12 29.17
C PRO A 48 55.93 -13.89 29.35
N GLY A 49 55.40 -12.87 30.04
CA GLY A 49 56.19 -11.73 30.51
C GLY A 49 56.31 -10.56 29.53
N LEU A 50 55.36 -10.40 28.60
CA LEU A 50 55.25 -9.24 27.73
C LEU A 50 55.23 -7.94 28.54
N LYS A 51 56.34 -7.21 28.52
CA LYS A 51 56.35 -5.78 28.85
C LYS A 51 55.78 -5.02 27.65
N ARG A 52 55.23 -3.83 27.88
CA ARG A 52 54.69 -2.94 26.83
C ARG A 52 55.66 -2.74 25.65
N GLU A 53 56.97 -2.78 25.94
CA GLU A 53 58.07 -2.69 24.97
C GLU A 53 58.15 -3.87 23.98
N GLY A 54 57.59 -5.04 24.31
CA GLY A 54 57.58 -6.23 23.45
C GLY A 54 56.30 -6.41 22.63
N LEU A 55 55.26 -5.59 22.88
CA LEU A 55 53.96 -5.72 22.23
C LEU A 55 54.05 -5.60 20.70
N GLN A 56 54.83 -4.63 20.22
CA GLN A 56 54.95 -4.38 18.78
C GLN A 56 55.49 -5.61 18.04
N ALA A 57 56.51 -6.28 18.59
CA ALA A 57 57.09 -7.47 17.98
C ALA A 57 56.12 -8.66 17.95
N GLU A 58 55.21 -8.75 18.91
CA GLU A 58 54.20 -9.83 18.94
C GLU A 58 53.00 -9.51 18.04
N LEU A 59 52.60 -8.24 17.93
CA LEU A 59 51.65 -7.80 16.90
C LEU A 59 52.19 -8.06 15.50
N GLU A 60 53.48 -7.80 15.27
CA GLU A 60 54.15 -8.16 14.02
C GLU A 60 54.15 -9.66 13.76
N ARG A 61 54.29 -10.51 14.80
CA ARG A 61 54.15 -11.97 14.65
C ARG A 61 52.73 -12.42 14.38
N LEU A 62 51.74 -11.86 15.07
CA LEU A 62 50.33 -12.17 14.83
C LEU A 62 49.90 -11.68 13.45
N SER A 63 50.34 -10.50 13.04
CA SER A 63 50.16 -9.97 11.69
C SER A 63 50.86 -10.87 10.66
N SER A 64 52.10 -11.29 10.91
CA SER A 64 52.79 -12.23 10.04
C SER A 64 52.06 -13.56 9.96
N PHE A 65 51.51 -14.08 11.07
CA PHE A 65 50.73 -15.31 11.08
C PHE A 65 49.46 -15.14 10.24
N ALA A 66 48.71 -14.06 10.44
CA ALA A 66 47.53 -13.72 9.65
C ALA A 66 47.83 -13.56 8.15
N ILE A 67 49.00 -13.03 7.77
CA ILE A 67 49.41 -12.91 6.37
C ILE A 67 49.82 -14.26 5.78
N THR A 68 50.56 -15.09 6.53
CA THR A 68 51.09 -16.37 6.03
C THR A 68 50.07 -17.49 6.01
N ASP A 69 49.12 -17.46 6.95
CA ASP A 69 48.07 -18.48 7.13
C ASP A 69 46.81 -17.81 7.72
N PRO A 70 46.06 -17.06 6.88
CA PRO A 70 44.87 -16.34 7.32
C PRO A 70 43.79 -17.26 7.88
N GLU A 71 43.60 -18.43 7.29
CA GLU A 71 42.61 -19.42 7.74
C GLU A 71 42.99 -20.01 9.10
N GLY A 72 44.25 -20.41 9.28
CA GLY A 72 44.76 -20.92 10.56
C GLY A 72 44.74 -19.87 11.67
N PHE A 73 45.04 -18.61 11.33
CA PHE A 73 44.94 -17.48 12.25
C PHE A 73 43.50 -17.24 12.69
N LEU A 74 42.55 -17.16 11.75
CA LEU A 74 41.13 -16.95 12.09
C LEU A 74 40.56 -18.12 12.88
N PHE A 75 40.94 -19.35 12.55
CA PHE A 75 40.55 -20.54 13.31
C PHE A 75 41.07 -20.49 14.76
N ASP A 76 42.36 -20.19 14.95
CA ASP A 76 42.97 -20.08 16.29
C ASP A 76 42.36 -18.92 17.10
N LEU A 77 42.09 -17.78 16.45
CA LEU A 77 41.45 -16.63 17.08
C LEU A 77 39.99 -16.95 17.49
N ASN A 78 39.23 -17.62 16.64
CA ASN A 78 37.86 -18.07 16.93
C ASN A 78 37.80 -19.07 18.10
N ALA A 79 38.83 -19.92 18.25
CA ALA A 79 38.91 -20.89 19.33
C ALA A 79 39.22 -20.24 20.70
N ARG A 80 39.78 -19.02 20.70
CA ARG A 80 40.27 -18.35 21.91
C ARG A 80 39.44 -17.15 22.34
N ALA A 81 38.84 -16.43 21.40
CA ALA A 81 38.19 -15.14 21.61
C ALA A 81 36.67 -15.22 21.38
N ASN A 82 35.91 -14.50 22.20
CA ASN A 82 34.50 -14.22 21.88
C ASN A 82 34.39 -13.22 20.69
N PRO A 83 33.19 -12.96 20.12
CA PRO A 83 33.04 -12.07 18.97
C PRO A 83 33.62 -10.65 19.15
N GLU A 84 33.35 -9.99 20.28
CA GLU A 84 33.84 -8.64 20.58
C GLU A 84 35.37 -8.61 20.74
N GLU A 85 35.91 -9.64 21.38
CA GLU A 85 37.35 -9.81 21.58
C GLU A 85 38.08 -10.05 20.26
N ARG A 86 37.49 -10.83 19.36
CA ARG A 86 38.01 -11.11 18.02
C ARG A 86 38.10 -9.84 17.20
N GLU A 87 37.04 -9.06 17.18
CA GLU A 87 36.99 -7.78 16.47
C GLU A 87 38.05 -6.81 17.00
N THR A 88 38.21 -6.75 18.33
CA THR A 88 39.25 -5.93 18.97
C THR A 88 40.66 -6.35 18.55
N VAL A 89 40.93 -7.65 18.44
CA VAL A 89 42.23 -8.16 17.97
C VAL A 89 42.45 -7.86 16.48
N LEU A 90 41.43 -8.03 15.64
CA LEU A 90 41.52 -7.75 14.20
C LEU A 90 41.75 -6.25 13.94
N ARG A 91 41.05 -5.37 14.65
CA ARG A 91 41.29 -3.91 14.64
C ARG A 91 42.72 -3.57 15.07
N ALA A 92 43.22 -4.21 16.13
CA ALA A 92 44.59 -4.01 16.60
C ALA A 92 45.66 -4.48 15.60
N LEU A 93 45.30 -5.37 14.66
CA LEU A 93 46.16 -5.81 13.55
C LEU A 93 46.01 -4.93 12.30
N GLY A 94 45.19 -3.88 12.34
CA GLY A 94 44.98 -2.94 11.24
C GLY A 94 43.95 -3.39 10.21
N VAL A 95 43.10 -4.37 10.54
CA VAL A 95 41.98 -4.78 9.67
C VAL A 95 40.92 -3.68 9.67
N SER A 96 40.53 -3.24 8.48
CA SER A 96 39.53 -2.18 8.30
C SER A 96 38.11 -2.66 8.62
N GLU A 97 37.17 -1.73 8.88
CA GLU A 97 35.74 -2.04 9.10
C GLU A 97 35.12 -2.86 7.97
N GLU A 98 35.47 -2.51 6.72
CA GLU A 98 34.96 -3.19 5.53
C GLU A 98 35.46 -4.65 5.47
N GLU A 99 36.72 -4.87 5.84
CA GLU A 99 37.31 -6.21 5.92
C GLU A 99 36.76 -6.99 7.12
N LEU A 100 36.50 -6.34 8.25
CA LEU A 100 35.89 -6.97 9.43
C LEU A 100 34.53 -7.56 9.08
N VAL A 101 33.67 -6.84 8.38
CA VAL A 101 32.35 -7.33 7.93
C VAL A 101 32.50 -8.56 7.03
N SER A 102 33.51 -8.57 6.15
CA SER A 102 33.77 -9.71 5.26
C SER A 102 34.28 -10.96 6.02
N ILE A 103 35.09 -10.76 7.05
CA ILE A 103 35.71 -11.82 7.86
C ILE A 103 34.72 -12.38 8.88
N THR A 104 33.92 -11.53 9.52
CA THR A 104 32.93 -11.95 10.52
C THR A 104 31.69 -12.57 9.87
N GLY A 105 31.25 -12.08 8.71
CA GLY A 105 30.18 -12.67 7.90
C GLY A 105 30.44 -14.14 7.54
N PHE A 106 31.70 -14.51 7.33
CA PHE A 106 32.11 -15.89 7.05
C PHE A 106 31.85 -16.84 8.23
N THR A 107 31.96 -16.37 9.49
CA THR A 107 31.76 -17.23 10.67
C THR A 107 30.30 -17.56 10.98
N SER A 108 29.37 -16.67 10.67
CA SER A 108 27.92 -16.95 10.79
C SER A 108 27.47 -17.97 9.75
N GLN A 109 27.98 -17.86 8.52
CA GLN A 109 27.75 -18.85 7.45
C GLN A 109 28.38 -20.21 7.78
N GLN A 110 29.55 -20.24 8.41
CA GLN A 110 30.22 -21.49 8.82
C GLN A 110 29.45 -22.23 9.92
N ARG A 111 28.95 -21.53 10.96
CA ARG A 111 28.17 -22.16 12.05
C ARG A 111 26.86 -22.78 11.59
N LEU A 112 26.22 -22.21 10.58
CA LEU A 112 24.98 -22.75 10.01
C LEU A 112 25.24 -23.82 8.94
N SER A 113 26.39 -23.79 8.25
CA SER A 113 26.84 -24.93 7.43
C SER A 113 27.10 -26.19 8.26
N GLU A 114 27.31 -26.03 9.57
CA GLU A 114 27.42 -27.11 10.56
C GLU A 114 26.07 -27.48 11.20
N ALA A 115 24.97 -26.81 10.85
CA ALA A 115 23.60 -27.09 11.29
C ALA A 115 22.79 -27.73 10.15
N PRO A 116 23.02 -29.02 9.82
CA PRO A 116 22.38 -29.71 8.69
C PRO A 116 20.84 -29.67 8.77
N ASP A 117 20.30 -29.59 9.99
CA ASP A 117 18.86 -29.58 10.25
C ASP A 117 18.15 -28.34 9.69
N VAL A 118 18.84 -27.21 9.47
CA VAL A 118 18.23 -25.99 8.92
C VAL A 118 17.95 -26.15 7.43
N PHE A 119 18.95 -26.56 6.65
CA PHE A 119 18.80 -26.74 5.19
C PHE A 119 17.79 -27.85 4.84
N ASP A 120 17.78 -28.94 5.60
CA ASP A 120 16.82 -30.03 5.43
C ASP A 120 15.38 -29.59 5.76
N LEU A 121 15.19 -28.69 6.74
CA LEU A 121 13.88 -28.16 7.11
C LEU A 121 13.28 -27.29 5.99
N PHE A 122 14.08 -26.38 5.44
CA PHE A 122 13.64 -25.48 4.36
C PHE A 122 13.66 -26.14 2.97
N GLN A 123 14.20 -27.35 2.85
CA GLN A 123 14.41 -28.06 1.58
C GLN A 123 15.23 -27.24 0.57
N VAL A 124 16.27 -26.56 1.06
CA VAL A 124 17.17 -25.73 0.24
C VAL A 124 18.61 -26.19 0.41
N GLU A 125 19.41 -26.10 -0.65
CA GLU A 125 20.81 -26.57 -0.66
C GLU A 125 21.80 -25.45 -0.31
N SER A 126 21.35 -24.19 -0.26
CA SER A 126 22.22 -23.04 0.00
C SER A 126 21.48 -21.86 0.64
N PHE A 127 22.25 -20.91 1.19
CA PHE A 127 21.72 -19.64 1.70
C PHE A 127 21.07 -18.79 0.62
N GLU A 128 21.57 -18.87 -0.61
CA GLU A 128 21.02 -18.11 -1.72
C GLU A 128 19.61 -18.62 -2.07
N GLU A 129 19.41 -19.94 -2.03
CA GLU A 129 18.08 -20.55 -2.13
C GLU A 129 17.18 -20.24 -0.93
N LEU A 130 17.74 -20.18 0.28
CA LEU A 130 16.99 -19.78 1.48
C LEU A 130 16.52 -18.32 1.39
N ALA A 131 17.37 -17.42 0.89
CA ALA A 131 17.02 -16.02 0.66
C ALA A 131 15.97 -15.88 -0.46
N ILE A 132 16.07 -16.69 -1.52
CA ILE A 132 15.04 -16.77 -2.56
C ILE A 132 13.73 -17.25 -1.96
N LEU A 133 13.73 -18.29 -1.11
CA LEU A 133 12.53 -18.81 -0.44
C LEU A 133 11.88 -17.74 0.45
N ALA A 134 12.67 -17.04 1.26
CA ALA A 134 12.18 -15.97 2.13
C ALA A 134 11.52 -14.82 1.33
N ASN A 135 12.01 -14.54 0.13
CA ASN A 135 11.51 -13.45 -0.72
C ASN A 135 10.34 -13.87 -1.63
N GLU A 136 10.38 -15.07 -2.21
CA GLU A 136 9.35 -15.58 -3.13
C GLU A 136 8.17 -16.24 -2.42
N ASN A 137 8.38 -16.78 -1.20
CA ASN A 137 7.35 -17.45 -0.42
C ASN A 137 7.52 -17.21 1.10
N PRO A 138 7.26 -15.98 1.56
CA PRO A 138 7.49 -15.59 2.96
C PRO A 138 6.67 -16.41 3.95
N ASP A 139 5.47 -16.84 3.60
CA ASP A 139 4.61 -17.65 4.50
C ASP A 139 5.20 -19.03 4.77
N ALA A 140 5.72 -19.71 3.74
CA ALA A 140 6.39 -21.01 3.90
C ALA A 140 7.68 -20.85 4.71
N PHE A 141 8.46 -19.81 4.41
CA PHE A 141 9.67 -19.49 5.17
C PHE A 141 9.36 -19.24 6.65
N LEU A 142 8.36 -18.42 6.98
CA LEU A 142 7.99 -18.12 8.37
C LEU A 142 7.44 -19.35 9.10
N ASN A 143 6.67 -20.20 8.42
CA ASN A 143 6.17 -21.44 8.98
C ASN A 143 7.32 -22.39 9.34
N ASP A 144 8.29 -22.55 8.45
CA ASP A 144 9.44 -23.42 8.67
C ASP A 144 10.39 -22.83 9.73
N LEU A 145 10.60 -21.51 9.71
CA LEU A 145 11.35 -20.78 10.74
C LEU A 145 10.74 -20.95 12.14
N SER A 146 9.41 -21.08 12.25
CA SER A 146 8.72 -21.31 13.53
C SER A 146 8.94 -22.71 14.11
N MET A 147 9.40 -23.67 13.31
CA MET A 147 9.72 -25.04 13.76
C MET A 147 11.13 -25.14 14.36
N LEU A 148 11.98 -24.14 14.16
CA LEU A 148 13.31 -24.06 14.75
C LEU A 148 13.24 -23.67 16.22
N SER A 149 14.32 -23.96 16.96
CA SER A 149 14.51 -23.33 18.27
C SER A 149 14.64 -21.81 18.08
N VAL A 150 14.27 -21.01 19.08
CA VAL A 150 14.39 -19.54 19.02
C VAL A 150 15.82 -19.13 18.63
N GLU A 151 16.83 -19.82 19.14
CA GLU A 151 18.23 -19.51 18.85
C GLU A 151 18.60 -19.84 17.39
N ASP A 152 18.14 -20.99 16.87
CA ASP A 152 18.39 -21.38 15.47
C ASP A 152 17.64 -20.48 14.49
N ALA A 153 16.44 -20.05 14.84
CA ALA A 153 15.66 -19.09 14.07
C ALA A 153 16.33 -17.71 14.04
N LYS A 154 16.82 -17.21 15.18
CA LYS A 154 17.63 -15.97 15.25
C LYS A 154 18.88 -16.08 14.40
N ASN A 155 19.63 -17.18 14.50
CA ASN A 155 20.83 -17.40 13.69
C ASN A 155 20.52 -17.46 12.19
N THR A 156 19.40 -18.09 11.82
CA THR A 156 18.93 -18.15 10.44
C THR A 156 18.65 -16.73 9.92
N LEU A 157 17.94 -15.89 10.68
CA LEU A 157 17.70 -14.49 10.29
C LEU A 157 18.99 -13.65 10.20
N ARG A 158 19.96 -13.86 11.11
CA ARG A 158 21.29 -13.20 11.04
C ARG A 158 22.02 -13.54 9.74
N SER A 159 21.95 -14.79 9.29
CA SER A 159 22.59 -15.22 8.04
C SER A 159 21.94 -14.65 6.78
N LEU A 160 20.67 -14.25 6.87
CA LEU A 160 19.94 -13.47 5.87
C LEU A 160 20.16 -11.95 6.03
N ASN A 161 21.18 -11.56 6.80
CA ASN A 161 21.61 -10.18 6.98
C ASN A 161 20.53 -9.26 7.60
N GLN A 162 19.63 -9.82 8.41
CA GLN A 162 18.66 -9.05 9.19
C GLN A 162 19.35 -8.36 10.38
N SER A 163 18.89 -7.16 10.75
CA SER A 163 19.46 -6.43 11.89
C SER A 163 19.07 -7.07 13.22
N GLU A 164 19.90 -6.95 14.27
CA GLU A 164 19.54 -7.46 15.61
C GLU A 164 18.26 -6.82 16.15
N GLU A 165 17.97 -5.56 15.79
CA GLU A 165 16.74 -4.87 16.17
C GLU A 165 15.51 -5.55 15.55
N ASP A 166 15.56 -5.88 14.25
CA ASP A 166 14.47 -6.58 13.56
C ASP A 166 14.28 -8.01 14.09
N ILE A 167 15.38 -8.68 14.42
CA ILE A 167 15.37 -10.04 14.97
C ILE A 167 14.75 -10.04 16.37
N GLU A 168 15.14 -9.13 17.25
CA GLU A 168 14.54 -9.05 18.59
C GLU A 168 13.07 -8.65 18.52
N ALA A 169 12.70 -7.69 17.66
CA ALA A 169 11.31 -7.30 17.44
C ALA A 169 10.44 -8.47 16.95
N PHE A 170 11.00 -9.39 16.14
CA PHE A 170 10.31 -10.59 15.67
C PHE A 170 10.01 -11.59 16.80
N PHE A 171 10.89 -11.70 17.81
CA PHE A 171 10.75 -12.65 18.92
C PHE A 171 10.25 -12.05 20.23
N GLU A 172 10.08 -10.73 20.31
CA GLU A 172 9.48 -10.09 21.48
C GLU A 172 8.10 -10.72 21.74
N PRO A 173 7.84 -11.23 22.97
CA PRO A 173 6.56 -11.82 23.32
C PRO A 173 5.49 -10.74 23.16
N GLN A 174 4.71 -10.85 22.08
CA GLN A 174 3.58 -9.98 21.84
C GLN A 174 2.72 -9.99 23.12
N PRO A 175 2.36 -8.82 23.67
CA PRO A 175 1.58 -8.75 24.90
C PRO A 175 0.36 -9.65 24.76
N GLN A 176 0.20 -10.58 25.70
CA GLN A 176 -0.90 -11.54 25.64
C GLN A 176 -2.22 -10.77 25.49
N PRO A 177 -3.03 -11.10 24.47
CA PRO A 177 -4.23 -10.33 24.19
C PRO A 177 -5.14 -10.35 25.40
N ILE A 178 -5.53 -9.16 25.86
CA ILE A 178 -6.61 -8.99 26.81
C ILE A 178 -7.84 -9.64 26.16
N THR A 179 -8.37 -10.67 26.81
CA THR A 179 -9.40 -11.54 26.24
C THR A 179 -10.77 -10.89 26.15
N SER A 180 -10.98 -9.72 26.75
CA SER A 180 -12.12 -8.85 26.48
C SER A 180 -11.66 -7.54 25.85
N ALA A 181 -12.21 -7.22 24.68
CA ALA A 181 -11.99 -5.94 24.00
C ALA A 181 -12.64 -4.76 24.73
N VAL A 182 -13.37 -5.01 25.81
CA VAL A 182 -14.14 -4.03 26.58
C VAL A 182 -13.75 -4.19 28.05
N THR A 183 -13.31 -3.11 28.69
CA THR A 183 -13.10 -3.07 30.15
C THR A 183 -14.46 -3.12 30.88
N GLU A 184 -14.48 -3.38 32.18
CA GLU A 184 -15.73 -3.29 32.97
C GLU A 184 -16.38 -1.88 32.90
N GLU A 185 -15.61 -0.87 32.50
CA GLU A 185 -16.01 0.53 32.33
C GLU A 185 -16.50 0.85 30.91
N GLY A 186 -16.46 -0.11 29.98
CA GLY A 186 -16.90 0.09 28.60
C GLY A 186 -15.84 0.67 27.68
N GLU A 187 -14.62 0.89 28.15
CA GLU A 187 -13.53 1.38 27.31
C GLU A 187 -13.02 0.25 26.43
N PHE A 188 -12.94 0.52 25.13
CA PHE A 188 -12.40 -0.44 24.18
C PHE A 188 -10.88 -0.43 24.24
N VAL A 189 -10.28 -1.62 24.41
CA VAL A 189 -8.83 -1.78 24.31
C VAL A 189 -8.52 -2.48 23.00
N SER A 190 -7.78 -1.80 22.12
CA SER A 190 -7.32 -2.36 20.84
C SER A 190 -6.61 -3.68 21.09
N ARG A 191 -7.15 -4.78 20.53
CA ARG A 191 -6.57 -6.14 20.65
C ARG A 191 -5.36 -6.37 19.72
N GLY A 192 -4.79 -5.30 19.18
CA GLY A 192 -3.74 -5.33 18.16
C GLY A 192 -4.27 -5.60 16.75
N PHE A 193 -3.38 -5.53 15.76
CA PHE A 193 -3.72 -5.62 14.34
C PHE A 193 -4.49 -6.90 13.98
N PHE A 194 -3.93 -8.08 14.27
CA PHE A 194 -4.48 -9.36 13.80
C PHE A 194 -5.82 -9.73 14.44
N ALA A 195 -6.03 -9.39 15.71
CA ALA A 195 -7.31 -9.64 16.37
C ALA A 195 -8.41 -8.80 15.73
N ASN A 196 -8.16 -7.50 15.58
CA ASN A 196 -9.10 -6.59 14.93
C ASN A 196 -9.31 -6.93 13.44
N LEU A 197 -8.28 -7.40 12.74
CA LEU A 197 -8.39 -7.93 11.37
C LEU A 197 -9.39 -9.09 11.30
N TRP A 198 -9.27 -10.04 12.22
CA TRP A 198 -10.16 -11.19 12.24
C TRP A 198 -11.58 -10.82 12.66
N ASP A 199 -11.74 -9.87 13.57
CA ASP A 199 -13.04 -9.31 13.95
C ASP A 199 -13.70 -8.61 12.76
N GLY A 200 -12.94 -7.75 12.05
CA GLY A 200 -13.35 -7.10 10.82
C GLY A 200 -13.75 -8.13 9.74
N ILE A 201 -13.00 -9.23 9.62
CA ILE A 201 -13.35 -10.30 8.67
C ILE A 201 -14.67 -11.00 9.03
N ARG A 202 -14.85 -11.34 10.32
CA ARG A 202 -16.06 -12.01 10.79
C ARG A 202 -17.29 -11.13 10.65
N LEU A 203 -17.18 -9.88 11.08
CA LEU A 203 -18.25 -8.89 10.96
C LEU A 203 -18.56 -8.60 9.49
N GLY A 204 -17.52 -8.33 8.68
CA GLY A 204 -17.64 -8.13 7.24
C GLY A 204 -18.33 -9.30 6.55
N THR A 205 -18.01 -10.55 6.93
CA THR A 205 -18.60 -11.75 6.31
C THR A 205 -20.09 -11.81 6.61
N HIS A 206 -20.45 -11.56 7.87
CA HIS A 206 -21.84 -11.52 8.28
C HIS A 206 -22.62 -10.40 7.57
N ASN A 207 -22.03 -9.20 7.47
CA ASN A 207 -22.60 -8.05 6.79
C ASN A 207 -22.81 -8.32 5.30
N VAL A 208 -21.84 -8.91 4.61
CA VAL A 208 -21.97 -9.32 3.20
C VAL A 208 -23.13 -10.31 3.03
N LEU A 209 -23.21 -11.34 3.87
CA LEU A 209 -24.30 -12.32 3.79
C LEU A 209 -25.66 -11.70 4.08
N TYR A 210 -25.74 -10.78 5.03
CA TYR A 210 -26.93 -10.02 5.33
C TYR A 210 -27.33 -9.11 4.15
N ASN A 211 -26.40 -8.32 3.61
CA ASN A 211 -26.62 -7.43 2.47
C ASN A 211 -27.05 -8.20 1.22
N ALA A 212 -26.44 -9.36 0.95
CA ALA A 212 -26.87 -10.25 -0.12
C ALA A 212 -28.32 -10.70 0.08
N LYS A 213 -28.70 -11.15 1.29
CA LYS A 213 -30.10 -11.52 1.60
C LYS A 213 -31.05 -10.34 1.41
N GLN A 214 -30.66 -9.12 1.82
CA GLN A 214 -31.46 -7.92 1.63
C GLN A 214 -31.62 -7.57 0.17
N TYR A 215 -30.58 -7.68 -0.64
CA TYR A 215 -30.66 -7.45 -2.08
C TYR A 215 -31.67 -8.38 -2.75
N PHE A 216 -31.61 -9.68 -2.46
CA PHE A 216 -32.56 -10.67 -3.00
C PHE A 216 -33.97 -10.55 -2.42
N ALA A 217 -34.13 -9.96 -1.23
CA ALA A 217 -35.44 -9.74 -0.61
C ALA A 217 -36.05 -8.37 -0.94
N ARG A 218 -35.26 -7.35 -1.28
CA ARG A 218 -35.75 -5.97 -1.53
C ARG A 218 -35.55 -5.55 -2.97
N VAL A 219 -34.32 -5.53 -3.45
CA VAL A 219 -33.94 -4.89 -4.72
C VAL A 219 -34.40 -5.73 -5.91
N LEU A 220 -33.98 -6.99 -5.98
CA LEU A 220 -34.32 -7.85 -7.12
C LEU A 220 -35.84 -8.06 -7.28
N PRO A 221 -36.60 -8.30 -6.19
CA PRO A 221 -38.05 -8.37 -6.31
C PRO A 221 -38.68 -7.06 -6.72
N ALA A 222 -38.21 -5.90 -6.24
CA ALA A 222 -38.78 -4.60 -6.61
C ALA A 222 -38.73 -4.37 -8.12
N GLU A 223 -37.65 -4.75 -8.80
CA GLU A 223 -37.54 -4.67 -10.25
C GLU A 223 -38.53 -5.62 -10.96
N ALA A 224 -38.58 -6.88 -10.51
CA ALA A 224 -39.50 -7.88 -11.08
C ALA A 224 -40.98 -7.55 -10.83
N THR A 225 -41.27 -6.83 -9.75
CA THR A 225 -42.61 -6.49 -9.28
C THR A 225 -42.92 -4.99 -9.41
N ALA A 226 -42.19 -4.26 -10.24
CA ALA A 226 -42.42 -2.85 -10.49
C ALA A 226 -43.88 -2.60 -10.90
N VAL A 227 -44.46 -1.50 -10.40
CA VAL A 227 -45.85 -1.12 -10.70
C VAL A 227 -45.98 -0.88 -12.20
N ARG A 228 -46.86 -1.64 -12.85
CA ARG A 228 -47.15 -1.49 -14.28
C ARG A 228 -48.29 -0.51 -14.49
N LYS A 229 -48.17 0.36 -15.48
CA LYS A 229 -49.20 1.29 -15.92
C LYS A 229 -49.73 0.86 -17.29
N ALA A 230 -50.95 1.29 -17.61
CA ALA A 230 -51.48 1.15 -18.97
C ALA A 230 -50.54 1.86 -19.95
N GLY A 231 -50.15 1.19 -21.04
CA GLY A 231 -49.18 1.74 -21.99
C GLY A 231 -47.73 1.29 -21.77
N ASP A 232 -47.42 0.66 -20.62
CA ASP A 232 -46.11 0.07 -20.38
C ASP A 232 -45.88 -1.15 -21.27
N VAL A 233 -44.62 -1.37 -21.65
CA VAL A 233 -44.23 -2.50 -22.49
C VAL A 233 -44.07 -3.75 -21.64
N LYS A 234 -44.63 -4.88 -22.08
CA LYS A 234 -44.40 -6.19 -21.48
C LYS A 234 -42.99 -6.65 -21.85
N ILE A 235 -42.16 -6.92 -20.84
CA ILE A 235 -40.80 -7.38 -21.06
C ILE A 235 -40.85 -8.81 -21.62
N VAL A 236 -40.31 -8.99 -22.84
CA VAL A 236 -40.15 -10.30 -23.49
C VAL A 236 -38.67 -10.52 -23.74
N THR A 237 -38.10 -11.57 -23.14
CA THR A 237 -36.67 -11.87 -23.26
C THR A 237 -36.25 -12.02 -24.72
N GLY A 238 -35.20 -11.29 -25.13
CA GLY A 238 -34.70 -11.31 -26.50
C GLY A 238 -35.38 -10.33 -27.46
N MET A 239 -36.26 -9.46 -26.96
CA MET A 239 -36.97 -8.46 -27.76
C MET A 239 -36.64 -7.04 -27.30
N SER A 240 -36.36 -6.14 -28.25
CA SER A 240 -36.22 -4.71 -27.94
C SER A 240 -37.58 -4.10 -27.61
N GLU A 241 -37.58 -3.01 -26.82
CA GLU A 241 -38.82 -2.31 -26.45
C GLU A 241 -39.65 -1.89 -27.67
N LYS A 242 -38.98 -1.43 -28.74
CA LYS A 242 -39.64 -1.07 -30.00
C LYS A 242 -40.34 -2.26 -30.64
N GLN A 243 -39.67 -3.41 -30.74
CA GLN A 243 -40.28 -4.63 -31.28
C GLN A 243 -41.47 -5.10 -30.44
N ALA A 244 -41.38 -4.99 -29.12
CA ALA A 244 -42.46 -5.34 -28.22
C ALA A 244 -43.68 -4.41 -28.39
N ARG A 245 -43.45 -3.09 -28.54
CA ARG A 245 -44.51 -2.13 -28.89
C ARG A 245 -45.12 -2.41 -30.26
N ASP A 246 -44.30 -2.65 -31.28
CA ASP A 246 -44.74 -2.91 -32.66
C ASP A 246 -45.58 -4.19 -32.76
N LEU A 247 -45.32 -5.17 -31.88
CA LEU A 247 -46.08 -6.41 -31.76
C LEU A 247 -47.29 -6.32 -30.81
N GLY A 248 -47.55 -5.14 -30.23
CA GLY A 248 -48.69 -4.91 -29.34
C GLY A 248 -48.54 -5.55 -27.95
N PHE A 249 -47.32 -5.86 -27.52
CA PHE A 249 -47.03 -6.32 -26.16
C PHE A 249 -47.03 -5.14 -25.17
N ILE A 250 -48.17 -4.45 -25.08
CA ILE A 250 -48.39 -3.32 -24.20
C ILE A 250 -49.42 -3.74 -23.16
N TYR A 251 -49.23 -3.34 -21.90
CA TYR A 251 -50.22 -3.54 -20.86
C TYR A 251 -51.47 -2.70 -21.16
N THR A 252 -52.62 -3.36 -21.25
CA THR A 252 -53.91 -2.67 -21.11
C THR A 252 -54.12 -2.25 -19.66
N GLU A 253 -55.06 -1.33 -19.41
CA GLU A 253 -55.38 -0.88 -18.04
C GLU A 253 -55.80 -2.03 -17.12
N GLU A 254 -56.62 -2.96 -17.63
CA GLU A 254 -57.06 -4.12 -16.87
C GLU A 254 -55.91 -5.12 -16.61
N GLU A 255 -55.04 -5.37 -17.59
CA GLU A 255 -53.87 -6.23 -17.40
C GLU A 255 -52.86 -5.62 -16.43
N ALA A 256 -52.63 -4.30 -16.49
CA ALA A 256 -51.78 -3.59 -15.55
C ALA A 256 -52.32 -3.71 -14.12
N ARG A 257 -53.65 -3.53 -13.94
CA ARG A 257 -54.32 -3.68 -12.64
C ARG A 257 -54.18 -5.11 -12.10
N GLN A 258 -54.45 -6.13 -12.90
CA GLN A 258 -54.31 -7.52 -12.50
C GLN A 258 -52.86 -7.88 -12.17
N SER A 259 -51.90 -7.45 -13.00
CA SER A 259 -50.47 -7.63 -12.75
C SER A 259 -50.04 -6.96 -11.44
N ASN A 260 -50.49 -5.74 -11.18
CA ASN A 260 -50.22 -5.01 -9.94
C ASN A 260 -50.83 -5.67 -8.70
N GLU A 261 -52.04 -6.23 -8.79
CA GLU A 261 -52.67 -6.97 -7.69
C GLU A 261 -51.89 -8.23 -7.33
N VAL A 262 -51.39 -8.98 -8.34
CA VAL A 262 -50.54 -10.15 -8.12
C VAL A 262 -49.19 -9.74 -7.54
N THR A 263 -48.47 -8.84 -8.24
CA THR A 263 -47.12 -8.41 -7.83
C THR A 263 -47.10 -7.71 -6.48
N LYS A 264 -48.21 -7.04 -6.07
CA LYS A 264 -48.35 -6.50 -4.71
C LYS A 264 -48.18 -7.56 -3.64
N LYS A 265 -48.83 -8.73 -3.77
CA LYS A 265 -48.69 -9.83 -2.79
C LYS A 265 -47.24 -10.31 -2.69
N TRP A 266 -46.55 -10.36 -3.82
CA TRP A 266 -45.14 -10.73 -3.86
C TRP A 266 -44.28 -9.66 -3.18
N ARG A 267 -44.47 -8.37 -3.49
CA ARG A 267 -43.78 -7.26 -2.81
C ARG A 267 -43.96 -7.31 -1.31
N ASP A 268 -45.20 -7.51 -0.85
CA ASP A 268 -45.51 -7.55 0.58
C ASP A 268 -44.84 -8.75 1.26
N GLY A 269 -44.82 -9.93 0.61
CA GLY A 269 -44.10 -11.10 1.11
C GLY A 269 -42.59 -10.91 1.17
N PHE A 270 -41.99 -10.32 0.14
CA PHE A 270 -40.56 -10.02 0.09
C PHE A 270 -40.15 -8.95 1.10
N ARG A 271 -40.98 -7.92 1.31
CA ARG A 271 -40.80 -6.93 2.39
C ARG A 271 -40.84 -7.58 3.77
N ALA A 272 -41.73 -8.55 4.00
CA ALA A 272 -41.77 -9.30 5.24
C ALA A 272 -40.49 -10.11 5.48
N ILE A 273 -39.97 -10.79 4.44
CA ILE A 273 -38.69 -11.52 4.51
C ILE A 273 -37.52 -10.57 4.79
N ALA A 274 -37.49 -9.40 4.13
CA ALA A 274 -36.47 -8.38 4.34
C ALA A 274 -36.49 -7.86 5.79
N ALA A 275 -37.68 -7.61 6.34
CA ALA A 275 -37.85 -7.19 7.74
C ALA A 275 -37.40 -8.29 8.73
N GLU A 276 -37.73 -9.56 8.46
CA GLU A 276 -37.27 -10.68 9.30
C GLU A 276 -35.73 -10.82 9.26
N ASN A 277 -35.12 -10.64 8.08
CA ASN A 277 -33.67 -10.66 7.95
C ASN A 277 -33.00 -9.48 8.69
N GLN A 278 -33.64 -8.31 8.70
CA GLN A 278 -33.20 -7.14 9.47
C GLN A 278 -33.18 -7.46 10.97
N GLU A 279 -34.30 -7.96 11.50
CA GLU A 279 -34.42 -8.28 12.92
C GLU A 279 -33.38 -9.32 13.36
N LYS A 280 -33.18 -10.37 12.56
CA LYS A 280 -32.15 -11.40 12.82
C LYS A 280 -30.73 -10.84 12.81
N HIS A 281 -30.44 -9.89 11.93
CA HIS A 281 -29.13 -9.25 11.86
C HIS A 281 -28.90 -8.33 13.06
N GLU A 282 -29.89 -7.53 13.45
CA GLU A 282 -29.83 -6.71 14.65
C GLU A 282 -29.67 -7.56 15.93
N GLU A 283 -30.39 -8.69 16.04
CA GLU A 283 -30.18 -9.64 17.13
C GLU A 283 -28.77 -10.23 17.14
N TRP A 284 -28.21 -10.52 15.97
CA TRP A 284 -26.85 -11.03 15.85
C TRP A 284 -25.83 -9.97 16.29
N LEU A 285 -25.97 -8.72 15.85
CA LEU A 285 -25.11 -7.62 16.29
C LEU A 285 -25.18 -7.40 17.81
N LYS A 286 -26.37 -7.50 18.40
CA LYS A 286 -26.56 -7.42 19.87
C LYS A 286 -25.88 -8.57 20.62
N LYS A 287 -25.82 -9.76 20.02
CA LYS A 287 -25.18 -10.95 20.60
C LYS A 287 -23.66 -10.98 20.41
N ASN A 288 -23.12 -10.18 19.49
CA ASN A 288 -21.70 -10.10 19.18
C ASN A 288 -21.19 -8.65 19.26
N PRO A 289 -21.34 -7.97 20.41
CA PRO A 289 -20.91 -6.57 20.56
C PRO A 289 -19.37 -6.43 20.46
N ASP A 290 -18.63 -7.49 20.74
CA ASP A 290 -17.17 -7.56 20.68
C ASP A 290 -16.61 -7.55 19.25
N LEU A 291 -17.42 -7.90 18.25
CA LEU A 291 -17.04 -7.81 16.83
C LEU A 291 -17.26 -6.41 16.26
N GLN A 292 -18.06 -5.58 16.94
CA GLN A 292 -18.33 -4.22 16.46
C GLN A 292 -17.10 -3.35 16.70
N PRO A 293 -16.73 -2.50 15.72
CA PRO A 293 -15.62 -1.59 15.91
C PRO A 293 -15.97 -0.62 17.05
N PRO A 294 -14.98 -0.24 17.86
CA PRO A 294 -15.18 0.79 18.86
C PRO A 294 -15.62 2.09 18.21
N GLU A 295 -16.33 2.92 18.97
CA GLU A 295 -16.92 4.15 18.46
C GLU A 295 -15.87 5.09 17.85
N GLN A 296 -14.64 5.09 18.38
CA GLN A 296 -13.51 5.82 17.82
C GLN A 296 -13.12 5.39 16.40
N TYR A 297 -13.28 4.10 16.02
CA TYR A 297 -12.96 3.62 14.66
C TYR A 297 -14.04 4.02 13.65
N ARG A 298 -15.20 4.49 14.12
CA ARG A 298 -16.27 5.02 13.24
C ARG A 298 -16.03 6.47 12.84
N GLN A 299 -15.04 7.13 13.45
CA GLN A 299 -14.64 8.47 13.09
C GLN A 299 -13.77 8.44 11.84
N ASP A 300 -13.93 9.45 11.01
CA ASP A 300 -12.99 9.67 9.91
C ASP A 300 -11.59 9.93 10.47
N VAL A 301 -10.55 9.45 9.78
CA VAL A 301 -9.15 9.67 10.17
C VAL A 301 -8.79 11.15 10.25
N THR A 302 -9.48 12.01 9.51
CA THR A 302 -9.37 13.47 9.58
C THR A 302 -9.95 14.07 10.87
N GLN A 303 -10.95 13.41 11.47
CA GLN A 303 -11.55 13.80 12.75
C GLN A 303 -10.77 13.24 13.94
N ASN A 304 -10.05 12.14 13.72
CA ASN A 304 -9.22 11.50 14.74
C ASN A 304 -7.91 10.97 14.18
N TRP A 305 -6.95 11.88 13.98
CA TRP A 305 -5.60 11.59 13.49
C TRP A 305 -4.85 10.54 14.31
N SER A 306 -5.26 10.29 15.56
CA SER A 306 -4.65 9.23 16.37
C SER A 306 -4.89 7.83 15.80
N LEU A 307 -5.96 7.64 15.02
CA LEU A 307 -6.29 6.38 14.36
C LEU A 307 -5.23 5.93 13.35
N LEU A 308 -4.51 6.88 12.72
CA LEU A 308 -3.41 6.54 11.81
C LEU A 308 -2.31 5.73 12.50
N LYS A 309 -2.17 5.87 13.82
CA LYS A 309 -1.17 5.16 14.63
C LYS A 309 -1.74 3.93 15.34
N ASP A 310 -3.06 3.69 15.28
CA ASP A 310 -3.67 2.53 15.91
C ASP A 310 -3.64 1.33 14.94
N ALA A 311 -2.78 0.36 15.24
CA ALA A 311 -2.69 -0.87 14.46
C ALA A 311 -4.01 -1.67 14.45
N GLY A 312 -4.82 -1.57 15.51
CA GLY A 312 -6.14 -2.19 15.54
C GLY A 312 -7.14 -1.55 14.58
N TYR A 313 -7.06 -0.23 14.38
CA TYR A 313 -7.89 0.49 13.41
C TYR A 313 -7.62 -0.05 12.00
N TRP A 314 -6.34 -0.08 11.60
CA TRP A 314 -5.95 -0.61 10.30
C TRP A 314 -6.28 -2.09 10.13
N GLY A 315 -6.07 -2.90 11.18
CA GLY A 315 -6.46 -4.31 11.17
C GLY A 315 -7.96 -4.46 10.86
N TYR A 316 -8.81 -3.77 11.62
CA TYR A 316 -10.26 -3.79 11.42
C TYR A 316 -10.67 -3.31 10.03
N THR A 317 -10.19 -2.13 9.59
CA THR A 317 -10.53 -1.54 8.29
C THR A 317 -10.13 -2.44 7.12
N ILE A 318 -8.92 -3.02 7.17
CA ILE A 318 -8.45 -3.98 6.15
C ILE A 318 -9.32 -5.25 6.19
N GLY A 319 -9.67 -5.74 7.37
CA GLY A 319 -10.46 -6.96 7.53
C GLY A 319 -11.87 -6.82 6.95
N GLU A 320 -12.50 -5.68 7.20
CA GLU A 320 -13.80 -5.34 6.63
C GLU A 320 -13.74 -5.24 5.10
N ALA A 321 -12.75 -4.50 4.56
CA ALA A 321 -12.55 -4.35 3.12
C ALA A 321 -12.20 -5.68 2.41
N ALA A 322 -11.28 -6.46 2.98
CA ALA A 322 -10.84 -7.75 2.44
C ALA A 322 -12.00 -8.73 2.32
N THR A 323 -12.96 -8.68 3.24
CA THR A 323 -14.09 -9.61 3.23
C THR A 323 -15.06 -9.33 2.09
N TYR A 324 -15.31 -8.06 1.80
CA TYR A 324 -16.09 -7.66 0.65
C TYR A 324 -15.44 -8.16 -0.64
N SER A 325 -14.15 -7.88 -0.83
CA SER A 325 -13.38 -8.34 -2.00
C SER A 325 -13.35 -9.88 -2.12
N LEU A 326 -13.11 -10.57 -1.01
CA LEU A 326 -13.09 -12.04 -0.98
C LEU A 326 -14.46 -12.63 -1.31
N ALA A 327 -15.56 -12.06 -0.82
CA ALA A 327 -16.89 -12.55 -1.12
C ALA A 327 -17.25 -12.41 -2.60
N VAL A 328 -16.87 -11.29 -3.22
CA VAL A 328 -17.03 -11.04 -4.65
C VAL A 328 -16.19 -12.04 -5.44
N LEU A 329 -14.93 -12.24 -5.06
CA LEU A 329 -14.01 -13.18 -5.70
C LEU A 329 -14.53 -14.62 -5.60
N VAL A 330 -14.82 -15.10 -4.39
CA VAL A 330 -15.29 -16.47 -4.12
C VAL A 330 -16.58 -16.76 -4.87
N THR A 331 -17.51 -15.80 -4.92
CA THR A 331 -18.77 -15.98 -5.65
C THR A 331 -18.55 -15.98 -7.15
N THR A 332 -17.70 -15.07 -7.65
CA THR A 332 -17.33 -15.04 -9.07
C THR A 332 -16.71 -16.36 -9.50
N LEU A 333 -15.71 -16.84 -8.77
CA LEU A 333 -14.99 -18.07 -9.06
C LEU A 333 -15.89 -19.29 -8.84
N GLY A 334 -16.66 -19.34 -7.76
CA GLY A 334 -17.56 -20.44 -7.43
C GLY A 334 -18.67 -20.62 -8.47
N VAL A 335 -19.34 -19.54 -8.86
CA VAL A 335 -20.39 -19.60 -9.90
C VAL A 335 -19.78 -19.85 -11.27
N THR A 336 -18.61 -19.27 -11.61
CA THR A 336 -17.89 -19.61 -12.84
C THR A 336 -17.55 -21.10 -12.88
N TYR A 337 -17.03 -21.65 -11.79
CA TYR A 337 -16.63 -23.05 -11.69
C TYR A 337 -17.84 -23.99 -11.79
N ALA A 338 -18.94 -23.66 -11.11
CA ALA A 338 -20.17 -24.47 -11.09
C ALA A 338 -20.92 -24.44 -12.41
N THR A 339 -21.04 -23.27 -13.04
CA THR A 339 -21.81 -23.09 -14.28
C THR A 339 -20.97 -23.27 -15.55
N LYS A 340 -19.64 -23.28 -15.42
CA LYS A 340 -18.68 -23.19 -16.53
C LYS A 340 -18.90 -21.95 -17.41
N ASN A 341 -19.53 -20.91 -16.86
CA ASN A 341 -19.82 -19.66 -17.55
C ASN A 341 -19.24 -18.47 -16.78
N PRO A 342 -18.13 -17.86 -17.26
CA PRO A 342 -17.50 -16.74 -16.59
C PRO A 342 -18.40 -15.50 -16.53
N PHE A 343 -19.32 -15.31 -17.47
CA PHE A 343 -20.27 -14.19 -17.43
C PHE A 343 -21.29 -14.35 -16.30
N LEU A 344 -21.73 -15.58 -16.01
CA LEU A 344 -22.60 -15.84 -14.85
C LEU A 344 -21.83 -15.75 -13.54
N GLY A 345 -20.55 -16.10 -13.53
CA GLY A 345 -19.67 -15.88 -12.40
C GLY A 345 -19.55 -14.41 -12.06
N VAL A 346 -19.09 -13.59 -13.01
CA VAL A 346 -19.01 -12.13 -12.87
C VAL A 346 -20.40 -11.58 -12.52
N SER A 347 -21.44 -12.03 -13.24
CA SER A 347 -22.87 -12.08 -12.85
C SER A 347 -23.14 -11.99 -11.35
N ALA A 348 -22.80 -13.09 -10.70
CA ALA A 348 -23.11 -13.38 -9.32
C ALA A 348 -22.18 -12.64 -8.34
N GLY A 349 -20.89 -12.52 -8.66
CA GLY A 349 -19.96 -11.71 -7.85
C GLY A 349 -20.38 -10.25 -7.82
N MET A 350 -20.82 -9.71 -8.96
CA MET A 350 -21.42 -8.39 -9.05
C MET A 350 -22.70 -8.32 -8.22
N ALA A 351 -23.58 -9.32 -8.25
CA ALA A 351 -24.78 -9.31 -7.38
C ALA A 351 -24.46 -9.26 -5.87
N ILE A 352 -23.23 -9.57 -5.46
CA ILE A 352 -22.74 -9.41 -4.07
C ILE A 352 -22.03 -8.08 -3.84
N ALA A 353 -21.29 -7.58 -4.84
CA ALA A 353 -20.60 -6.30 -4.78
C ALA A 353 -21.60 -5.13 -4.82
N THR A 354 -22.53 -5.23 -5.76
CA THR A 354 -23.47 -4.17 -6.13
C THR A 354 -24.29 -3.69 -4.93
N PRO A 355 -24.89 -4.53 -4.05
CA PRO A 355 -25.73 -4.07 -2.95
C PRO A 355 -25.14 -2.97 -2.06
N ALA A 356 -23.85 -2.97 -1.72
CA ALA A 356 -23.29 -1.93 -0.85
C ALA A 356 -23.25 -0.56 -1.56
N VAL A 357 -22.63 -0.52 -2.75
CA VAL A 357 -22.43 0.71 -3.51
C VAL A 357 -23.72 1.18 -4.20
N SER A 358 -24.54 0.24 -4.68
CA SER A 358 -25.83 0.56 -5.32
C SER A 358 -26.95 0.85 -4.33
N THR A 359 -26.91 0.39 -3.07
CA THR A 359 -27.91 0.85 -2.08
C THR A 359 -27.64 2.29 -1.71
N GLN A 360 -26.38 2.67 -1.48
CA GLN A 360 -26.01 4.06 -1.19
C GLN A 360 -26.38 5.00 -2.34
N LEU A 361 -26.02 4.64 -3.57
CA LEU A 361 -26.42 5.41 -4.75
C LEU A 361 -27.93 5.41 -4.99
N PHE A 362 -28.63 4.30 -4.70
CA PHE A 362 -30.08 4.23 -4.78
C PHE A 362 -30.74 5.20 -3.81
N ASP A 363 -30.31 5.19 -2.54
CA ASP A 363 -30.82 6.06 -1.50
C ASP A 363 -30.55 7.53 -1.85
N ASP A 364 -29.36 7.86 -2.37
CA ASP A 364 -29.02 9.20 -2.84
C ASP A 364 -29.89 9.67 -4.01
N LEU A 365 -30.16 8.78 -4.97
CA LEU A 365 -31.06 9.08 -6.10
C LEU A 365 -32.50 9.30 -5.63
N VAL A 366 -33.00 8.47 -4.72
CA VAL A 366 -34.34 8.61 -4.14
C VAL A 366 -34.44 9.90 -3.32
N ASN A 367 -33.43 10.23 -2.52
CA ASN A 367 -33.35 11.47 -1.74
C ASN A 367 -33.28 12.71 -2.65
N ALA A 368 -32.64 12.59 -3.81
CA ALA A 368 -32.64 13.59 -4.87
C ALA A 368 -33.96 13.67 -5.67
N GLY A 369 -34.96 12.87 -5.31
CA GLY A 369 -36.29 12.91 -5.93
C GLY A 369 -36.49 11.95 -7.11
N ALA A 370 -35.53 11.06 -7.39
CA ALA A 370 -35.71 10.02 -8.40
C ALA A 370 -36.81 9.02 -7.97
N PRO A 371 -37.70 8.59 -8.89
CA PRO A 371 -38.61 7.47 -8.62
C PRO A 371 -37.83 6.20 -8.25
N GLU A 372 -38.30 5.43 -7.27
CA GLU A 372 -37.61 4.21 -6.80
C GLU A 372 -37.26 3.23 -7.95
N ASP A 373 -38.13 3.07 -8.95
CA ASP A 373 -37.88 2.17 -10.08
C ASP A 373 -36.84 2.70 -11.09
N GLU A 374 -36.62 4.01 -11.10
CA GLU A 374 -35.60 4.67 -11.92
C GLU A 374 -34.26 4.73 -11.17
N ALA A 375 -34.30 5.04 -9.88
CA ALA A 375 -33.15 4.94 -8.97
C ALA A 375 -32.54 3.52 -8.99
N ALA A 376 -33.36 2.46 -8.91
CA ALA A 376 -32.89 1.08 -9.00
C ALA A 376 -32.20 0.77 -10.34
N ARG A 377 -32.75 1.27 -11.45
CA ARG A 377 -32.22 1.04 -12.80
C ARG A 377 -30.87 1.73 -13.03
N ILE A 378 -30.61 2.85 -12.35
CA ILE A 378 -29.36 3.61 -12.45
C ILE A 378 -28.33 3.10 -11.43
N ALA A 379 -28.76 2.87 -10.20
CA ALA A 379 -27.87 2.53 -9.10
C ALA A 379 -27.15 1.20 -9.30
N VAL A 380 -27.81 0.19 -9.88
CA VAL A 380 -27.21 -1.13 -10.14
C VAL A 380 -26.02 -1.07 -11.12
N PRO A 381 -26.17 -0.53 -12.36
CA PRO A 381 -25.04 -0.46 -13.30
C PRO A 381 -23.96 0.57 -12.92
N VAL A 382 -24.30 1.63 -12.18
CA VAL A 382 -23.31 2.63 -11.72
C VAL A 382 -22.58 2.15 -10.47
N GLY A 383 -23.29 1.56 -9.51
CA GLY A 383 -22.68 0.89 -8.36
C GLY A 383 -21.76 -0.25 -8.80
N PHE A 384 -22.12 -0.96 -9.89
CA PHE A 384 -21.21 -1.89 -10.55
C PHE A 384 -19.92 -1.23 -11.06
N PHE A 385 -20.00 -0.07 -11.71
CA PHE A 385 -18.82 0.65 -12.20
C PHE A 385 -17.92 1.11 -11.05
N LEU A 386 -18.52 1.68 -10.00
CA LEU A 386 -17.83 2.19 -8.82
C LEU A 386 -17.16 1.06 -8.03
N ALA A 387 -17.87 -0.04 -7.76
CA ALA A 387 -17.32 -1.23 -7.12
C ALA A 387 -16.21 -1.88 -7.97
N ALA A 388 -16.37 -1.88 -9.30
CA ALA A 388 -15.33 -2.39 -10.19
C ALA A 388 -14.08 -1.49 -10.21
N THR A 389 -14.21 -0.17 -10.03
CA THR A 389 -13.06 0.74 -9.89
C THR A 389 -12.38 0.63 -8.53
N GLU A 390 -13.11 0.32 -7.47
CA GLU A 390 -12.54 -0.01 -6.15
C GLU A 390 -11.76 -1.33 -6.17
N ALA A 391 -12.23 -2.30 -6.96
CA ALA A 391 -11.53 -3.56 -7.17
C ALA A 391 -10.43 -3.47 -8.25
N ALA A 392 -10.33 -2.36 -8.99
CA ALA A 392 -9.51 -2.23 -10.21
C ALA A 392 -8.02 -1.93 -9.97
N ASP A 393 -7.54 -1.93 -8.73
CA ASP A 393 -6.10 -2.04 -8.48
C ASP A 393 -5.51 -3.37 -9.03
N ASP A 394 -6.37 -4.34 -9.41
CA ASP A 394 -6.05 -5.46 -10.30
C ASP A 394 -6.56 -5.24 -11.75
N LEU A 395 -5.70 -4.60 -12.55
CA LEU A 395 -5.85 -4.23 -13.98
C LEU A 395 -6.40 -5.29 -14.99
N PRO A 396 -6.30 -6.62 -14.81
CA PRO A 396 -6.78 -7.57 -15.82
C PRO A 396 -8.31 -7.55 -16.07
N PHE A 397 -9.11 -7.19 -15.06
CA PHE A 397 -10.58 -7.32 -15.11
C PHE A 397 -11.30 -6.27 -15.98
N LEU A 398 -10.76 -5.05 -16.08
CA LEU A 398 -11.38 -3.92 -16.81
C LEU A 398 -11.53 -4.18 -18.32
N SER A 399 -10.69 -5.06 -18.89
CA SER A 399 -10.74 -5.41 -20.32
C SER A 399 -11.97 -6.27 -20.67
N ALA A 400 -12.47 -7.08 -19.72
CA ALA A 400 -13.56 -8.04 -19.92
C ALA A 400 -14.96 -7.39 -19.90
N ILE A 401 -15.13 -6.26 -19.19
CA ILE A 401 -16.41 -5.56 -19.01
C ILE A 401 -16.61 -4.34 -19.94
N SER A 402 -15.63 -4.05 -20.80
CA SER A 402 -15.62 -2.88 -21.70
C SER A 402 -16.80 -2.72 -22.69
N PRO A 403 -17.57 -3.76 -23.10
CA PRO A 403 -18.69 -3.58 -24.02
C PRO A 403 -19.87 -2.78 -23.46
N ILE A 404 -20.20 -2.91 -22.17
CA ILE A 404 -21.36 -2.24 -21.53
C ILE A 404 -21.13 -0.73 -21.45
N PHE A 405 -19.88 -0.31 -21.24
CA PHE A 405 -19.50 1.09 -21.12
C PHE A 405 -19.28 1.78 -22.45
N THR A 406 -19.48 1.13 -23.61
CA THR A 406 -19.20 1.71 -24.94
C THR A 406 -19.75 3.13 -25.15
N PRO A 407 -20.97 3.50 -24.70
CA PRO A 407 -21.47 4.88 -24.82
C PRO A 407 -20.69 5.90 -23.97
N PHE A 408 -20.20 5.48 -22.81
CA PHE A 408 -19.52 6.31 -21.81
C PHE A 408 -17.98 6.24 -21.92
N LYS A 409 -17.49 5.24 -22.66
CA LYS A 409 -16.07 4.87 -22.86
C LYS A 409 -15.24 6.03 -23.36
N LYS A 410 -15.80 6.91 -24.19
CA LYS A 410 -15.08 8.08 -24.72
C LYS A 410 -14.88 9.16 -23.65
N LYS A 411 -15.88 9.40 -22.80
CA LYS A 411 -15.83 10.39 -21.72
C LYS A 411 -14.93 9.90 -20.58
N ILE A 412 -15.11 8.64 -20.16
CA ILE A 412 -14.29 7.97 -19.13
C ILE A 412 -12.82 7.82 -19.59
N ARG A 413 -12.56 7.33 -20.82
CA ARG A 413 -11.17 7.19 -21.32
C ARG A 413 -10.50 8.53 -21.57
N SER A 414 -11.23 9.55 -22.04
CA SER A 414 -10.69 10.90 -22.19
C SER A 414 -10.16 11.40 -20.85
N GLU A 415 -10.95 11.23 -19.79
CA GLU A 415 -10.63 11.76 -18.48
C GLU A 415 -9.51 10.97 -17.80
N VAL A 416 -9.58 9.63 -17.84
CA VAL A 416 -8.55 8.75 -17.26
C VAL A 416 -7.23 8.82 -18.06
N ALA A 417 -7.26 8.77 -19.40
CA ALA A 417 -6.04 8.80 -20.21
C ALA A 417 -5.33 10.16 -20.18
N LYS A 418 -6.06 11.28 -20.10
CA LYS A 418 -5.46 12.61 -19.88
C LYS A 418 -4.71 12.66 -18.54
N ARG A 419 -5.26 12.07 -17.48
CA ARG A 419 -4.66 12.04 -16.13
C ARG A 419 -3.49 11.05 -16.01
N THR A 420 -3.59 9.85 -16.58
CA THR A 420 -2.52 8.83 -16.56
C THR A 420 -1.32 9.22 -17.44
N ALA A 421 -1.54 9.78 -18.63
CA ALA A 421 -0.45 10.16 -19.54
C ALA A 421 0.34 11.37 -19.04
N LEU A 422 -0.30 12.36 -18.40
CA LEU A 422 0.40 13.51 -17.81
C LEU A 422 1.26 13.12 -16.58
N THR A 423 0.85 12.09 -15.85
CA THR A 423 1.54 11.64 -14.63
C THR A 423 2.75 10.75 -14.96
N LEU A 424 2.65 9.87 -15.96
CA LEU A 424 3.76 9.02 -16.42
C LEU A 424 4.88 9.80 -17.13
N VAL A 425 4.56 10.89 -17.83
CA VAL A 425 5.57 11.72 -18.51
C VAL A 425 6.34 12.62 -17.52
N LYS A 426 5.79 12.92 -16.33
CA LYS A 426 6.44 13.78 -15.33
C LYS A 426 7.15 13.04 -14.19
N LYS A 427 6.89 11.74 -13.96
CA LYS A 427 7.44 10.97 -12.83
C LYS A 427 8.65 10.08 -13.14
N PHE A 428 9.35 10.26 -14.26
CA PHE A 428 10.59 9.50 -14.54
C PHE A 428 11.80 9.95 -13.66
N GLY A 429 11.57 10.51 -12.47
CA GLY A 429 12.62 11.16 -11.68
C GLY A 429 12.61 11.00 -10.15
N THR A 430 11.49 10.80 -9.43
CA THR A 430 11.52 10.82 -7.95
C THR A 430 10.54 9.85 -7.28
N LYS A 431 11.03 9.14 -6.26
CA LYS A 431 10.52 7.89 -5.69
C LYS A 431 9.50 8.02 -4.54
N PHE A 432 8.77 9.13 -4.35
CA PHE A 432 8.06 9.33 -3.06
C PHE A 432 6.65 9.96 -3.11
N GLY A 433 5.78 9.60 -4.05
CA GLY A 433 4.43 10.22 -4.10
C GLY A 433 3.36 9.40 -4.78
N THR A 434 3.35 8.08 -4.56
CA THR A 434 2.44 7.16 -5.25
C THR A 434 1.23 6.74 -4.43
N ILE A 435 1.29 6.69 -3.10
CA ILE A 435 0.20 6.13 -2.28
C ILE A 435 -0.87 7.22 -1.99
N GLU A 436 -0.47 8.37 -1.46
CA GLU A 436 -1.37 9.46 -1.05
C GLU A 436 -2.11 10.14 -2.23
N ALA A 437 -1.53 10.10 -3.43
CA ALA A 437 -2.15 10.64 -4.63
C ALA A 437 -3.21 9.71 -5.24
N ILE A 438 -3.20 8.42 -4.90
CA ILE A 438 -4.15 7.44 -5.46
C ILE A 438 -5.46 7.47 -4.67
N GLU A 439 -5.41 7.55 -3.34
CA GLU A 439 -6.61 7.65 -2.48
C GLU A 439 -7.40 8.93 -2.78
N VAL A 440 -6.73 10.09 -2.86
CA VAL A 440 -7.36 11.38 -3.22
C VAL A 440 -7.96 11.35 -4.64
N LEU A 441 -7.33 10.66 -5.59
CA LEU A 441 -7.86 10.54 -6.96
C LEU A 441 -9.03 9.55 -7.05
N GLN A 442 -9.05 8.53 -6.21
CA GLN A 442 -10.13 7.54 -6.14
C GLN A 442 -11.39 8.18 -5.54
N GLU A 443 -11.25 8.90 -4.44
CA GLU A 443 -12.34 9.62 -3.78
C GLU A 443 -12.93 10.71 -4.69
N ILE A 444 -12.08 11.57 -5.28
CA ILE A 444 -12.50 12.59 -6.27
C ILE A 444 -13.16 11.94 -7.51
N GLY A 445 -12.69 10.77 -7.92
CA GLY A 445 -13.23 10.03 -9.06
C GLY A 445 -14.60 9.43 -8.77
N GLN A 446 -14.81 8.90 -7.57
CA GLN A 446 -16.06 8.31 -7.12
C GLN A 446 -17.13 9.38 -6.91
N ASP A 447 -16.80 10.46 -6.21
CA ASP A 447 -17.72 11.58 -5.97
C ASP A 447 -18.14 12.27 -7.27
N ALA A 448 -17.20 12.49 -8.20
CA ALA A 448 -17.52 13.10 -9.50
C ALA A 448 -18.46 12.22 -10.34
N VAL A 449 -18.32 10.89 -10.26
CA VAL A 449 -19.20 9.95 -10.97
C VAL A 449 -20.56 9.89 -10.29
N GLN A 450 -20.62 9.77 -8.96
CA GLN A 450 -21.86 9.73 -8.19
C GLN A 450 -22.67 11.03 -8.34
N ASN A 451 -22.05 12.20 -8.16
CA ASN A 451 -22.72 13.50 -8.31
C ASN A 451 -23.16 13.77 -9.75
N ALA A 452 -22.46 13.25 -10.77
CA ALA A 452 -22.90 13.35 -12.17
C ALA A 452 -24.19 12.56 -12.48
N PHE A 453 -24.51 11.52 -11.70
CA PHE A 453 -25.78 10.80 -11.82
C PHE A 453 -26.88 11.40 -10.96
N VAL A 454 -26.56 11.83 -9.74
CA VAL A 454 -27.53 12.46 -8.82
C VAL A 454 -28.03 13.81 -9.35
N SER A 455 -27.16 14.60 -9.97
CA SER A 455 -27.51 15.90 -10.57
C SER A 455 -28.53 15.85 -11.72
N GLN A 456 -28.85 14.65 -12.23
CA GLN A 456 -29.94 14.48 -13.20
C GLN A 456 -31.33 14.59 -12.55
N PHE A 457 -31.41 14.39 -11.24
CA PHE A 457 -32.65 14.43 -10.46
C PHE A 457 -32.68 15.61 -9.48
N ASP A 458 -31.52 16.06 -9.01
CA ASP A 458 -31.36 17.30 -8.24
C ASP A 458 -30.53 18.33 -9.01
N GLU A 459 -31.22 19.25 -9.69
CA GLU A 459 -30.61 20.30 -10.51
C GLU A 459 -29.72 21.27 -9.70
N ASN A 460 -29.83 21.28 -8.37
CA ASN A 460 -29.00 22.14 -7.51
C ASN A 460 -27.65 21.49 -7.16
N ARG A 461 -27.47 20.21 -7.45
CA ARG A 461 -26.26 19.46 -7.12
C ARG A 461 -25.21 19.62 -8.22
N LYS A 462 -24.15 20.39 -7.97
CA LYS A 462 -23.01 20.56 -8.90
C LYS A 462 -22.05 19.35 -8.80
N ILE A 463 -21.26 19.10 -9.85
CA ILE A 463 -20.24 18.02 -9.88
C ILE A 463 -19.12 18.27 -8.84
N PHE A 464 -18.85 19.55 -8.55
CA PHE A 464 -18.06 20.04 -7.42
C PHE A 464 -18.86 21.20 -6.80
N GLU A 465 -19.24 21.14 -5.53
CA GLU A 465 -19.86 22.28 -4.84
C GLU A 465 -18.81 23.36 -4.51
N ASP A 466 -19.20 24.64 -4.66
CA ASP A 466 -18.59 25.85 -4.08
C ASP A 466 -17.14 26.26 -4.44
N VAL A 467 -16.58 25.77 -5.55
CA VAL A 467 -15.24 26.19 -6.01
C VAL A 467 -15.32 26.87 -7.39
N ASP A 468 -15.61 28.18 -7.41
CA ASP A 468 -15.61 29.00 -8.63
C ASP A 468 -14.18 29.44 -9.02
N GLU A 469 -13.31 29.65 -8.02
CA GLU A 469 -11.93 30.08 -8.20
C GLU A 469 -10.97 29.29 -7.30
N ILE A 470 -9.82 28.90 -7.85
CA ILE A 470 -8.76 28.20 -7.11
C ILE A 470 -7.50 29.04 -7.20
N ALA A 471 -7.10 29.66 -6.08
CA ALA A 471 -5.85 30.40 -6.01
C ALA A 471 -4.68 29.46 -5.69
N ILE A 472 -3.62 29.50 -6.51
CA ILE A 472 -2.41 28.71 -6.28
C ILE A 472 -1.26 29.65 -5.91
N VAL A 473 -0.66 29.40 -4.75
CA VAL A 473 0.42 30.23 -4.19
C VAL A 473 1.70 29.42 -4.00
N ASN A 474 2.83 29.95 -4.47
CA ASN A 474 4.15 29.34 -4.23
C ASN A 474 4.64 29.68 -2.82
N ARG A 475 4.74 28.68 -1.93
CA ARG A 475 5.34 28.83 -0.59
C ARG A 475 6.79 28.34 -0.49
N CYS A 476 7.45 28.04 -1.61
CA CYS A 476 8.86 27.60 -1.57
C CYS A 476 9.86 28.76 -1.47
N LEU A 477 9.38 30.01 -1.41
CA LEU A 477 10.24 31.19 -1.30
C LEU A 477 10.77 31.32 0.13
N THR A 478 12.07 31.57 0.26
CA THR A 478 12.70 31.90 1.55
C THR A 478 13.06 33.37 1.60
N GLU A 479 12.94 33.96 2.77
CA GLU A 479 13.35 35.35 2.98
C GLU A 479 14.87 35.49 2.81
N GLU A 480 15.30 36.70 2.44
CA GLU A 480 16.72 36.97 2.19
C GLU A 480 17.59 36.80 3.45
N GLU A 481 16.97 36.98 4.61
CA GLU A 481 17.57 36.85 5.93
C GLU A 481 17.86 35.38 6.28
N ASP A 482 17.03 34.45 5.82
CA ASP A 482 17.13 33.01 6.08
C ASP A 482 18.02 32.26 5.06
N LYS A 483 18.41 32.91 3.96
CA LYS A 483 19.29 32.31 2.94
C LYS A 483 20.58 31.76 3.53
N ASN A 484 21.14 32.41 4.55
CA ASN A 484 22.40 32.00 5.15
C ASN A 484 22.27 30.72 6.00
N ARG A 485 21.13 30.52 6.65
CA ARG A 485 20.84 29.30 7.43
C ARG A 485 20.70 28.10 6.49
N LYS A 486 20.14 28.33 5.31
CA LYS A 486 20.01 27.34 4.24
C LYS A 486 21.28 27.01 3.49
N ILE A 487 22.23 27.92 3.33
CA ILE A 487 23.55 27.56 2.75
C ILE A 487 24.19 26.44 3.59
N MET A 488 24.04 26.49 4.91
CA MET A 488 24.59 25.46 5.79
C MET A 488 23.84 24.13 5.67
N GLU A 489 22.50 24.15 5.62
CA GLU A 489 21.68 22.96 5.40
C GLU A 489 21.89 22.35 4.01
N ALA A 490 21.90 23.16 2.97
CA ALA A 490 22.19 22.79 1.58
C ALA A 490 23.59 22.19 1.39
N VAL A 491 24.59 22.69 2.14
CA VAL A 491 25.93 22.10 2.17
C VAL A 491 25.94 20.74 2.88
N ILE A 492 25.09 20.54 3.89
CA ILE A 492 24.95 19.26 4.62
C ILE A 492 24.12 18.25 3.82
N THR A 493 23.10 18.68 3.09
CA THR A 493 22.18 17.84 2.31
C THR A 493 22.58 17.69 0.84
N SER A 494 23.61 18.42 0.38
CA SER A 494 24.03 18.52 -1.03
C SER A 494 22.99 19.11 -1.99
N GLU A 495 22.07 19.94 -1.50
CA GLU A 495 21.05 20.61 -2.30
C GLU A 495 21.55 21.96 -2.86
N ILE A 496 21.10 22.37 -4.05
CA ILE A 496 21.47 23.67 -4.64
C ILE A 496 20.35 24.66 -4.39
N ALA A 497 20.57 25.63 -3.49
CA ALA A 497 19.60 26.62 -3.00
C ALA A 497 18.96 27.58 -4.04
N GLY A 498 19.15 27.35 -5.35
CA GLY A 498 18.45 28.04 -6.44
C GLY A 498 17.64 27.11 -7.36
N SER A 499 17.88 25.80 -7.31
CA SER A 499 17.20 24.81 -8.15
C SER A 499 15.75 24.63 -7.75
N ASP A 500 15.47 24.57 -6.44
CA ASP A 500 14.12 24.30 -5.93
C ASP A 500 13.12 25.42 -6.22
N ARG A 501 13.59 26.67 -6.23
CA ARG A 501 12.78 27.82 -6.61
C ARG A 501 12.31 27.72 -8.06
N LEU A 502 13.24 27.43 -8.97
CA LEU A 502 12.92 27.30 -10.40
C LEU A 502 12.06 26.05 -10.65
N ALA A 503 12.34 24.94 -9.98
CA ALA A 503 11.53 23.73 -10.08
C ALA A 503 10.11 23.93 -9.55
N SER A 504 9.93 24.65 -8.45
CA SER A 504 8.62 24.97 -7.88
C SER A 504 7.83 25.94 -8.77
N ASP A 505 8.47 27.00 -9.29
CA ASP A 505 7.83 27.94 -10.22
C ASP A 505 7.37 27.23 -11.51
N GLU A 506 8.19 26.33 -12.07
CA GLU A 506 7.81 25.53 -13.23
C GLU A 506 6.73 24.46 -12.91
N SER A 507 6.71 23.95 -11.68
CA SER A 507 5.65 23.03 -11.22
C SER A 507 4.30 23.73 -11.13
N ILE A 508 4.25 24.94 -10.57
CA ILE A 508 3.02 25.75 -10.47
C ILE A 508 2.53 26.19 -11.84
N LYS A 509 3.42 26.64 -12.73
CA LYS A 509 3.06 26.90 -14.14
C LYS A 509 2.53 25.65 -14.82
N GLY A 510 3.09 24.49 -14.50
CA GLY A 510 2.63 23.20 -15.00
C GLY A 510 1.22 22.83 -14.52
N VAL A 511 0.87 23.14 -13.27
CA VAL A 511 -0.48 22.96 -12.72
C VAL A 511 -1.45 23.96 -13.38
N TYR A 512 -1.08 25.24 -13.43
CA TYR A 512 -1.85 26.30 -14.09
C TYR A 512 -2.18 25.96 -15.54
N ALA A 513 -1.17 25.56 -16.33
CA ALA A 513 -1.36 25.19 -17.72
C ALA A 513 -2.25 23.94 -17.90
N ALA A 514 -2.16 22.95 -16.99
CA ALA A 514 -3.01 21.76 -17.04
C ALA A 514 -4.48 22.06 -16.68
N SER A 515 -4.70 23.18 -16.00
CA SER A 515 -5.99 23.55 -15.44
C SER A 515 -6.79 24.56 -16.26
N GLN A 516 -6.16 25.21 -17.24
CA GLN A 516 -6.85 26.12 -18.17
C GLN A 516 -7.94 25.43 -19.02
N ASP A 517 -7.93 24.10 -19.09
CA ASP A 517 -8.93 23.30 -19.80
C ASP A 517 -10.13 22.90 -18.93
N TRP A 518 -10.20 23.35 -17.66
CA TRP A 518 -11.30 23.01 -16.75
C TRP A 518 -12.50 23.94 -17.01
N GLU A 519 -13.61 23.38 -17.51
CA GLU A 519 -14.87 24.14 -17.60
C GLU A 519 -15.43 24.40 -16.18
N GLY A 520 -15.50 25.66 -15.76
CA GLY A 520 -16.23 26.09 -14.56
C GLY A 520 -15.41 26.51 -13.34
N ALA A 521 -14.08 26.44 -13.39
CA ALA A 521 -13.20 26.94 -12.33
C ALA A 521 -12.09 27.83 -12.92
N ILE A 522 -11.85 29.00 -12.31
CA ILE A 522 -10.75 29.90 -12.71
C ILE A 522 -9.59 29.69 -11.76
N ILE A 523 -8.43 29.27 -12.29
CA ILE A 523 -7.21 29.26 -11.49
C ILE A 523 -6.49 30.60 -11.60
N VAL A 524 -6.17 31.17 -10.44
CA VAL A 524 -5.49 32.45 -10.32
C VAL A 524 -4.15 32.24 -9.61
N ILE A 525 -3.07 32.75 -10.21
CA ILE A 525 -1.79 32.90 -9.51
C ILE A 525 -1.69 34.38 -9.14
N PRO A 526 -1.80 34.75 -7.85
CA PRO A 526 -1.78 36.14 -7.44
C PRO A 526 -0.40 36.76 -7.74
N GLU A 527 -0.37 37.85 -8.52
CA GLU A 527 0.89 38.49 -8.95
C GLU A 527 1.57 39.28 -7.81
N THR A 528 0.78 39.80 -6.86
CA THR A 528 1.25 40.70 -5.80
C THR A 528 1.58 39.99 -4.50
N VAL A 529 0.97 38.84 -4.23
CA VAL A 529 1.13 38.11 -2.97
C VAL A 529 2.26 37.10 -3.08
N LYS A 530 3.38 37.37 -2.40
CA LYS A 530 4.47 36.41 -2.21
C LYS A 530 4.36 35.82 -0.82
N LEU A 531 4.16 34.50 -0.76
CA LEU A 531 4.18 33.77 0.50
C LEU A 531 5.56 33.13 0.67
N TYR A 532 6.22 33.48 1.76
CA TYR A 532 7.46 32.83 2.15
C TYR A 532 7.14 31.58 2.95
N GLY A 533 7.75 30.46 2.59
CA GLY A 533 7.71 29.26 3.41
C GLY A 533 8.77 29.33 4.49
N THR A 534 8.60 28.49 5.50
CA THR A 534 9.60 28.26 6.56
C THR A 534 10.91 27.72 5.99
N GLY A 535 10.83 27.07 4.82
CA GLY A 535 11.96 26.42 4.21
C GLY A 535 12.46 25.20 4.99
N THR A 536 11.70 24.73 5.98
CA THR A 536 11.95 23.56 6.81
C THR A 536 10.86 22.50 6.57
N ARG A 537 10.87 21.40 7.34
CA ARG A 537 9.79 20.39 7.35
C ARG A 537 8.55 20.83 8.12
N GLU A 538 8.55 22.03 8.69
CA GLU A 538 7.43 22.55 9.47
C GLU A 538 6.36 23.11 8.54
N MET A 539 5.11 22.72 8.78
CA MET A 539 3.97 23.25 8.04
C MET A 539 3.90 24.77 8.26
N PRO A 540 3.89 25.58 7.19
CA PRO A 540 3.81 27.02 7.35
C PRO A 540 2.47 27.41 7.98
N GLU A 541 2.45 28.53 8.70
CA GLU A 541 1.25 29.01 9.37
C GLU A 541 0.07 29.21 8.39
N LEU A 542 -1.15 29.08 8.93
CA LEU A 542 -2.37 29.37 8.18
C LEU A 542 -2.34 30.84 7.71
N LEU A 543 -2.96 31.13 6.55
CA LEU A 543 -3.02 32.50 6.07
C LEU A 543 -3.92 33.34 6.96
N GLU A 544 -3.43 34.52 7.32
CA GLU A 544 -4.26 35.59 7.86
C GLU A 544 -5.31 36.00 6.82
N TRP A 545 -6.51 36.35 7.29
CA TRP A 545 -7.66 36.64 6.43
C TRP A 545 -7.46 37.85 5.52
N ASP A 546 -6.59 38.79 5.89
CA ASP A 546 -6.22 39.94 5.06
C ASP A 546 -5.40 39.52 3.84
N ILE A 547 -4.48 38.55 3.99
CA ILE A 547 -3.73 37.95 2.88
C ILE A 547 -4.67 37.16 1.97
N VAL A 548 -5.60 36.38 2.53
CA VAL A 548 -6.64 35.68 1.74
C VAL A 548 -7.48 36.69 0.95
N ALA A 549 -7.89 37.79 1.59
CA ALA A 549 -8.64 38.85 0.93
C ALA A 549 -7.83 39.61 -0.13
N GLU A 550 -6.49 39.60 -0.07
CA GLU A 550 -5.63 40.13 -1.13
C GLU A 550 -5.48 39.13 -2.28
N ILE A 551 -5.40 37.83 -2.01
CA ILE A 551 -5.37 36.76 -3.01
C ILE A 551 -6.68 36.71 -3.82
N CYS A 552 -7.81 36.99 -3.19
CA CYS A 552 -9.14 36.98 -3.81
C CYS A 552 -9.53 38.30 -4.52
N LYS A 553 -8.64 39.30 -4.58
CA LYS A 553 -8.84 40.53 -5.37
C LYS A 553 -8.20 40.41 -6.73
#